data_AF-A0A6A7G8I0-F1
#
_entry.id   AF-A0A6A7G8I0-F1
#
_cell.length_a   1.000
_cell.length_b   1.000
_cell.length_c   1.000
_cell.angle_alpha   90.00
_cell.angle_beta   90.00
_cell.angle_gamma   90.00
#
_symmetry.space_group_name_H-M   'P 1'
#
loop_
_entity.id
_entity.type
_entity.pdbx_description
1 polymer ?
#
loop_
_entity_poly.entity_id
_entity_poly.type
_entity_poly.pdbx_seq_one_letter_code
_entity_poly.pdbx_strand_id
1 'polypeptide(L)'
;MEANNTLYGRTNNPYDLSRTSGGSSGGEGSIISACGSPFGLGSDVGGSIRMPAFFNGIFGHKPTGGCVPNTNCWPPCSNEIQKYCCPGPLCKHPEDLMPMLKILSGADGQDGCCFDFKLGDPQTVDVKSLTVLNVTSMDNLLLSSVDKELLTAQHRVAEYLESIGCQVKNVTIPEMRHALDFWTAMMSLANNEPF
;
A
#
# COMPACT_ATOMS: atom_id res chain seq x y z
N MET A 1 -8.02 9.89 -5.91
CA MET A 1 -8.31 8.50 -5.48
C MET A 1 -9.25 8.59 -4.30
N GLU A 2 -10.51 8.21 -4.46
CA GLU A 2 -11.59 8.45 -3.49
C GLU A 2 -12.58 7.28 -3.51
N ALA A 3 -13.20 6.96 -2.38
CA ALA A 3 -14.26 5.96 -2.28
C ALA A 3 -15.63 6.64 -2.35
N ASN A 4 -16.12 6.86 -3.58
CA ASN A 4 -17.42 7.46 -3.85
C ASN A 4 -18.10 6.75 -5.03
N ASN A 5 -19.37 6.38 -4.87
CA ASN A 5 -20.17 5.77 -5.93
C ASN A 5 -21.64 6.22 -5.83
N THR A 6 -22.41 6.04 -6.90
CA THR A 6 -23.81 6.49 -6.98
C THR A 6 -24.79 5.66 -6.14
N LEU A 7 -24.39 4.47 -5.71
CA LEU A 7 -25.27 3.54 -4.99
C LEU A 7 -25.28 3.82 -3.48
N TYR A 8 -24.10 3.96 -2.88
CA TYR A 8 -23.92 4.16 -1.43
C TYR A 8 -23.41 5.55 -1.07
N GLY A 9 -22.99 6.35 -2.05
CA GLY A 9 -22.41 7.66 -1.85
C GLY A 9 -20.93 7.61 -1.46
N ARG A 10 -20.48 8.69 -0.83
CA ARG A 10 -19.09 8.89 -0.43
C ARG A 10 -18.81 8.29 0.94
N THR A 11 -17.73 7.52 1.05
CA THR A 11 -17.15 7.16 2.35
C THR A 11 -16.41 8.37 2.93
N ASN A 12 -16.74 8.74 4.16
CA ASN A 12 -16.15 9.88 4.84
C ASN A 12 -15.07 9.44 5.84
N ASN A 13 -14.07 10.30 6.05
CA ASN A 13 -12.99 10.06 6.99
C ASN A 13 -13.49 10.20 8.45
N PRO A 14 -13.24 9.23 9.36
CA PRO A 14 -13.68 9.32 10.76
C PRO A 14 -13.06 10.46 11.56
N TYR A 15 -11.87 10.96 11.18
CA TYR A 15 -11.25 12.12 11.84
C TYR A 15 -11.94 13.44 11.49
N ASP A 16 -12.50 13.55 10.28
CA ASP A 16 -13.23 14.72 9.80
C ASP A 16 -14.16 14.29 8.65
N LEU A 17 -15.47 14.27 8.92
CA LEU A 17 -16.48 13.77 7.99
C LEU A 17 -16.61 14.61 6.71
N SER A 18 -16.02 15.81 6.67
CA SER A 18 -15.95 16.62 5.45
C SER A 18 -14.85 16.16 4.48
N ARG A 19 -13.89 15.34 4.95
CA ARG A 19 -12.70 14.90 4.22
C ARG A 19 -12.87 13.53 3.59
N THR A 20 -12.04 13.27 2.58
CA THR A 20 -11.97 11.98 1.90
C THR A 20 -11.34 10.91 2.80
N SER A 21 -11.87 9.69 2.73
CA SER A 21 -11.25 8.48 3.29
C SER A 21 -10.11 7.94 2.42
N GLY A 22 -9.87 8.51 1.23
CA GLY A 22 -9.05 7.88 0.20
C GLY A 22 -9.79 6.72 -0.47
N GLY A 23 -9.13 6.03 -1.39
CA GLY A 23 -9.73 4.89 -2.09
C GLY A 23 -8.71 4.00 -2.80
N SER A 24 -9.13 2.92 -3.45
CA SER A 24 -10.51 2.42 -3.48
C SER A 24 -10.96 1.77 -2.16
N SER A 25 -10.04 1.27 -1.32
CA SER A 25 -10.35 0.63 -0.03
C SER A 25 -10.70 1.64 1.09
N GLY A 26 -11.40 2.71 0.76
CA GLY A 26 -11.75 3.79 1.69
C GLY A 26 -12.68 3.32 2.82
N GLY A 27 -13.63 2.43 2.51
CA GLY A 27 -14.52 1.81 3.49
C GLY A 27 -13.76 1.08 4.60
N GLU A 28 -12.81 0.22 4.22
CA GLU A 28 -11.92 -0.49 5.15
C GLU A 28 -11.08 0.49 5.98
N GLY A 29 -10.47 1.48 5.30
CA GLY A 29 -9.70 2.53 5.97
C GLY A 29 -10.51 3.23 7.06
N SER A 30 -11.74 3.63 6.75
CA SER A 30 -12.61 4.35 7.66
C SER A 30 -13.18 3.47 8.78
N ILE A 31 -13.67 2.26 8.49
CA ILE A 31 -14.28 1.41 9.53
C ILE A 31 -13.26 0.95 10.56
N ILE A 32 -12.02 0.64 10.14
CA ILE A 32 -10.94 0.25 11.05
C ILE A 32 -10.48 1.44 11.89
N SER A 33 -10.34 2.61 11.26
CA SER A 33 -9.97 3.83 11.98
C SER A 33 -10.99 4.20 13.07
N ALA A 34 -12.28 4.07 12.75
CA ALA A 34 -13.40 4.24 13.67
C ALA A 34 -13.57 3.09 14.70
N CYS A 35 -12.65 2.13 14.77
CA CYS A 35 -12.70 0.97 15.65
C CYS A 35 -13.94 0.07 15.43
N GLY A 36 -14.56 0.11 14.26
CA GLY A 36 -15.67 -0.76 13.89
C GLY A 36 -15.22 -2.13 13.39
N SER A 37 -13.96 -2.27 12.99
CA SER A 37 -13.32 -3.55 12.67
C SER A 37 -11.85 -3.54 13.14
N PRO A 38 -11.30 -4.66 13.67
CA PRO A 38 -9.89 -4.73 14.04
C PRO A 38 -8.95 -4.74 12.83
N PHE A 39 -9.41 -5.32 11.72
CA PHE A 39 -8.67 -5.45 10.46
C PHE A 39 -9.63 -5.53 9.28
N GLY A 40 -9.07 -5.45 8.07
CA GLY A 40 -9.82 -5.52 6.82
C GLY A 40 -8.93 -5.99 5.68
N LEU A 41 -9.55 -6.26 4.53
CA LEU A 41 -8.88 -6.68 3.32
C LEU A 41 -9.16 -5.67 2.21
N GLY A 42 -8.11 -5.17 1.59
CA GLY A 42 -8.20 -4.31 0.41
C GLY A 42 -7.46 -4.90 -0.78
N SER A 43 -7.51 -4.18 -1.89
CA SER A 43 -6.66 -4.42 -3.06
C SER A 43 -5.90 -3.15 -3.42
N ASP A 44 -4.67 -3.30 -3.92
CA ASP A 44 -3.81 -2.18 -4.27
C ASP A 44 -3.07 -2.47 -5.57
N VAL A 45 -3.45 -1.70 -6.60
CA VAL A 45 -2.80 -1.67 -7.93
C VAL A 45 -1.95 -0.41 -8.12
N GLY A 46 -2.32 0.68 -7.45
CA GLY A 46 -1.67 2.00 -7.58
C GLY A 46 -1.66 2.83 -6.30
N GLY A 47 -1.95 2.22 -5.15
CA GLY A 47 -2.03 2.87 -3.84
C GLY A 47 -3.30 2.56 -3.05
N SER A 48 -4.17 1.68 -3.53
CA SER A 48 -5.53 1.54 -2.99
C SER A 48 -5.67 0.83 -1.63
N ILE A 49 -4.57 0.34 -1.05
CA ILE A 49 -4.46 -0.04 0.38
C ILE A 49 -3.72 1.06 1.14
N ARG A 50 -2.57 1.49 0.59
CA ARG A 50 -1.66 2.43 1.26
C ARG A 50 -2.24 3.83 1.43
N MET A 51 -3.00 4.33 0.45
CA MET A 51 -3.62 5.66 0.48
C MET A 51 -4.76 5.74 1.51
N PRO A 52 -5.74 4.81 1.54
CA PRO A 52 -6.71 4.76 2.64
C PRO A 52 -6.06 4.59 4.00
N ALA A 53 -5.03 3.75 4.12
CA ALA A 53 -4.32 3.58 5.39
C ALA A 53 -3.70 4.90 5.87
N PHE A 54 -3.00 5.61 4.98
CA PHE A 54 -2.41 6.92 5.25
C PHE A 54 -3.46 7.97 5.64
N PHE A 55 -4.56 8.10 4.89
CA PHE A 55 -5.59 9.12 5.17
C PHE A 55 -6.39 8.84 6.44
N ASN A 56 -6.59 7.58 6.82
CA ASN A 56 -7.37 7.22 8.01
C ASN A 56 -6.48 6.85 9.21
N GLY A 57 -5.17 7.14 9.17
CA GLY A 57 -4.27 6.95 10.31
C GLY A 57 -4.20 5.50 10.81
N ILE A 58 -4.17 4.54 9.89
CA ILE A 58 -4.02 3.11 10.17
C ILE A 58 -2.89 2.50 9.34
N PHE A 59 -2.65 1.20 9.47
CA PHE A 59 -1.61 0.49 8.75
C PHE A 59 -2.20 -0.31 7.60
N GLY A 60 -1.52 -0.31 6.45
CA GLY A 60 -1.94 -1.08 5.28
C GLY A 60 -0.73 -1.58 4.52
N HIS A 61 -0.75 -2.86 4.14
CA HIS A 61 0.35 -3.49 3.44
C HIS A 61 -0.07 -3.99 2.06
N LYS A 62 0.61 -3.48 1.03
CA LYS A 62 0.58 -4.08 -0.31
C LYS A 62 1.70 -5.11 -0.41
N PRO A 63 1.41 -6.42 -0.42
CA PRO A 63 2.44 -7.43 -0.51
C PRO A 63 3.12 -7.45 -1.90
N THR A 64 4.13 -8.30 -2.02
CA THR A 64 4.73 -8.69 -3.30
C THR A 64 3.64 -9.26 -4.21
N GLY A 65 3.63 -8.86 -5.49
CA GLY A 65 2.68 -9.39 -6.48
C GLY A 65 2.79 -10.90 -6.59
N GLY A 66 1.65 -11.61 -6.62
CA GLY A 66 1.59 -13.08 -6.66
C GLY A 66 1.80 -13.78 -5.31
N CYS A 67 2.04 -13.04 -4.21
CA CYS A 67 2.17 -13.64 -2.87
C CYS A 67 0.82 -14.00 -2.23
N VAL A 68 -0.21 -13.21 -2.52
CA VAL A 68 -1.60 -13.43 -2.07
C VAL A 68 -2.44 -13.67 -3.34
N PRO A 69 -3.26 -14.74 -3.40
CA PRO A 69 -4.05 -15.05 -4.59
C PRO A 69 -5.15 -13.99 -4.81
N ASN A 70 -5.40 -13.66 -6.08
CA ASN A 70 -6.49 -12.80 -6.53
C ASN A 70 -7.78 -13.57 -6.85
N THR A 71 -7.86 -14.85 -6.46
CA THR A 71 -9.04 -15.70 -6.69
C THR A 71 -10.30 -15.02 -6.16
N ASN A 72 -11.30 -14.90 -7.02
CA ASN A 72 -12.59 -14.22 -6.74
C ASN A 72 -12.47 -12.71 -6.41
N CYS A 73 -11.34 -12.06 -6.64
CA CYS A 73 -11.25 -10.60 -6.59
C CYS A 73 -11.98 -9.95 -7.77
N TRP A 74 -12.60 -8.79 -7.54
CA TRP A 74 -13.29 -8.01 -8.56
C TRP A 74 -12.71 -6.59 -8.71
N PRO A 75 -12.51 -6.07 -9.94
CA PRO A 75 -12.67 -6.79 -11.21
C PRO A 75 -11.68 -7.96 -11.31
N PRO A 76 -12.00 -9.02 -12.09
CA PRO A 76 -11.11 -10.16 -12.23
C PRO A 76 -9.80 -9.66 -12.82
N CYS A 77 -8.71 -9.87 -12.08
CA CYS A 77 -7.40 -9.59 -12.60
C CYS A 77 -6.96 -10.82 -13.38
N SER A 78 -6.50 -10.65 -14.62
CA SER A 78 -5.94 -11.72 -15.45
C SER A 78 -4.59 -11.29 -16.03
N ASN A 79 -3.80 -12.25 -16.49
CA ASN A 79 -2.51 -12.02 -17.16
C ASN A 79 -1.52 -11.27 -16.25
N GLU A 80 -0.62 -10.49 -16.85
CA GLU A 80 0.44 -9.76 -16.17
C GLU A 80 -0.07 -8.73 -15.14
N ILE A 81 -1.34 -8.29 -15.22
CA ILE A 81 -1.93 -7.33 -14.26
C ILE A 81 -2.03 -7.92 -12.86
N GLN A 82 -2.20 -9.23 -12.73
CA GLN A 82 -2.29 -9.90 -11.43
C GLN A 82 -1.04 -9.67 -10.57
N LYS A 83 0.11 -9.38 -11.19
CA LYS A 83 1.36 -9.03 -10.47
C LYS A 83 1.32 -7.63 -9.85
N TYR A 84 0.43 -6.76 -10.34
CA TYR A 84 0.29 -5.38 -9.87
C TYR A 84 -0.89 -5.21 -8.93
N CYS A 85 -2.02 -5.87 -9.21
CA CYS A 85 -3.15 -5.89 -8.30
C CYS A 85 -2.87 -6.86 -7.15
N CYS A 86 -2.56 -6.31 -5.98
CA CYS A 86 -2.19 -7.11 -4.81
C CYS A 86 -3.27 -6.97 -3.74
N PRO A 87 -3.98 -8.05 -3.39
CA PRO A 87 -4.79 -8.08 -2.18
C PRO A 87 -3.88 -7.99 -0.95
N GLY A 88 -4.33 -7.32 0.11
CA GLY A 88 -3.51 -7.15 1.30
C GLY A 88 -4.27 -6.55 2.48
N PRO A 89 -3.70 -6.69 3.69
CA PRO A 89 -4.39 -6.33 4.91
C PRO A 89 -4.34 -4.82 5.20
N LEU A 90 -5.40 -4.33 5.83
CA LEU A 90 -5.45 -3.09 6.58
C LEU A 90 -5.69 -3.42 8.05
N CYS A 91 -4.98 -2.77 8.96
CA CYS A 91 -5.06 -3.06 10.40
C CYS A 91 -4.91 -1.79 11.23
N LYS A 92 -5.50 -1.80 12.44
CA LYS A 92 -5.34 -0.68 13.39
C LYS A 92 -3.93 -0.60 13.97
N HIS A 93 -3.27 -1.75 14.16
CA HIS A 93 -1.93 -1.84 14.72
C HIS A 93 -0.94 -2.46 13.72
N PRO A 94 0.34 -2.05 13.72
CA PRO A 94 1.32 -2.58 12.78
C PRO A 94 1.65 -4.06 13.02
N GLU A 95 1.59 -4.52 14.27
CA GLU A 95 1.83 -5.92 14.66
C GLU A 95 0.82 -6.90 14.05
N ASP A 96 -0.37 -6.43 13.65
CA ASP A 96 -1.42 -7.25 13.05
C ASP A 96 -1.18 -7.53 11.55
N LEU A 97 -0.31 -6.75 10.89
CA LEU A 97 -0.03 -6.93 9.46
C LEU A 97 0.55 -8.30 9.14
N MET A 98 1.51 -8.76 9.95
CA MET A 98 2.22 -10.02 9.69
C MET A 98 1.35 -11.26 9.93
N PRO A 99 0.59 -11.37 11.04
CA PRO A 99 -0.40 -12.43 11.22
C PRO A 99 -1.42 -12.49 10.07
N MET A 100 -1.94 -11.33 9.65
CA MET A 100 -2.89 -11.28 8.53
C MET A 100 -2.24 -11.73 7.22
N LEU A 101 -1.04 -11.26 6.92
CA LEU A 101 -0.32 -11.69 5.71
C LEU A 101 -0.04 -13.20 5.71
N LYS A 102 0.33 -13.79 6.86
CA LYS A 102 0.52 -15.25 6.99
C LYS A 102 -0.73 -16.07 6.65
N ILE A 103 -1.92 -15.55 6.95
CA ILE A 103 -3.19 -16.21 6.62
C ILE A 103 -3.51 -16.06 5.13
N LEU A 104 -3.22 -14.89 4.55
CA LEU A 104 -3.56 -14.55 3.17
C LEU A 104 -2.58 -15.13 2.14
N SER A 105 -1.31 -15.31 2.50
CA SER A 105 -0.26 -15.69 1.56
C SER A 105 -0.24 -17.18 1.24
N GLY A 106 0.13 -17.49 -0.01
CA GLY A 106 0.32 -18.85 -0.50
C GLY A 106 -0.67 -19.23 -1.60
N ALA A 107 -0.25 -20.15 -2.46
CA ALA A 107 -1.07 -20.62 -3.57
C ALA A 107 -2.33 -21.33 -3.07
N ASP A 108 -3.48 -21.00 -3.65
CA ASP A 108 -4.79 -21.58 -3.31
C ASP A 108 -5.26 -22.65 -4.31
N GLY A 109 -4.43 -22.95 -5.32
CA GLY A 109 -4.73 -23.91 -6.39
C GLY A 109 -5.69 -23.40 -7.48
N GLN A 110 -6.09 -22.12 -7.43
CA GLN A 110 -7.00 -21.50 -8.41
C GLN A 110 -6.34 -20.33 -9.15
N ASP A 111 -5.61 -19.47 -8.42
CA ASP A 111 -4.83 -18.39 -9.03
C ASP A 111 -3.51 -18.94 -9.57
N GLY A 112 -3.43 -19.10 -10.89
CA GLY A 112 -2.24 -19.60 -11.59
C GLY A 112 -1.04 -18.64 -11.59
N CYS A 113 -1.20 -17.38 -11.21
CA CYS A 113 -0.07 -16.44 -11.02
C CYS A 113 0.37 -16.33 -9.57
N CYS A 114 -0.39 -16.88 -8.62
CA CYS A 114 0.05 -17.01 -7.24
C CYS A 114 1.13 -18.07 -7.15
N PHE A 115 2.22 -17.76 -6.44
CA PHE A 115 3.31 -18.70 -6.22
C PHE A 115 3.49 -18.96 -4.73
N ASP A 116 4.04 -20.13 -4.43
CA ASP A 116 4.40 -20.45 -3.05
C ASP A 116 5.49 -19.48 -2.57
N PHE A 117 5.13 -18.65 -1.59
CA PHE A 117 6.00 -17.63 -1.05
C PHE A 117 6.23 -17.89 0.43
N LYS A 118 7.45 -18.30 0.76
CA LYS A 118 7.85 -18.48 2.15
C LYS A 118 8.09 -17.13 2.81
N LEU A 119 7.11 -16.67 3.60
CA LEU A 119 7.25 -15.50 4.45
C LEU A 119 8.39 -15.70 5.46
N GLY A 120 9.23 -14.67 5.60
CA GLY A 120 10.21 -14.59 6.68
C GLY A 120 9.56 -14.29 8.03
N ASP A 121 10.35 -14.29 9.10
CA ASP A 121 9.91 -13.84 10.42
C ASP A 121 10.48 -12.44 10.72
N PRO A 122 9.65 -11.39 10.82
CA PRO A 122 10.11 -10.05 11.16
C PRO A 122 10.91 -9.97 12.46
N GLN A 123 10.68 -10.87 13.42
CA GLN A 123 11.42 -10.89 14.69
C GLN A 123 12.89 -11.28 14.52
N THR A 124 13.23 -11.92 13.39
CA THR A 124 14.62 -12.33 13.07
C THR A 124 15.41 -11.24 12.36
N VAL A 125 14.77 -10.11 12.00
CA VAL A 125 15.41 -9.01 11.29
C VAL A 125 16.19 -8.14 12.28
N ASP A 126 17.52 -8.11 12.12
CA ASP A 126 18.34 -7.11 12.80
C ASP A 126 18.20 -5.76 12.09
N VAL A 127 17.34 -4.90 12.65
CA VAL A 127 17.07 -3.55 12.14
C VAL A 127 18.34 -2.72 12.01
N LYS A 128 19.35 -2.93 12.86
CA LYS A 128 20.61 -2.16 12.83
C LYS A 128 21.45 -2.44 11.59
N SER A 129 21.31 -3.64 11.04
CA SER A 129 22.00 -4.04 9.81
C SER A 129 21.42 -3.39 8.54
N LEU A 130 20.24 -2.76 8.64
CA LEU A 130 19.52 -2.23 7.49
C LEU A 130 20.11 -0.91 6.99
N THR A 131 20.20 -0.80 5.66
CA THR A 131 20.35 0.49 4.97
C THR A 131 18.96 1.04 4.67
N VAL A 132 18.66 2.23 5.20
CA VAL A 132 17.40 2.94 5.00
C VAL A 132 17.61 4.03 3.96
N LEU A 133 16.94 3.90 2.81
CA LEU A 133 16.96 4.93 1.77
C LEU A 133 15.85 5.95 2.05
N ASN A 134 16.23 7.16 2.43
CA ASN A 134 15.30 8.26 2.68
C ASN A 134 15.13 9.09 1.42
N VAL A 135 13.95 9.00 0.79
CA VAL A 135 13.59 9.73 -0.43
C VAL A 135 12.53 10.76 -0.10
N THR A 136 12.85 12.04 -0.26
CA THR A 136 11.97 13.17 0.13
C THR A 136 11.36 13.90 -1.07
N SER A 137 11.79 13.57 -2.28
CA SER A 137 11.26 14.15 -3.52
C SER A 137 11.39 13.16 -4.68
N MET A 138 10.42 13.22 -5.59
CA MET A 138 10.44 12.49 -6.86
C MET A 138 10.74 13.40 -8.07
N ASP A 139 10.98 14.71 -7.84
CA ASP A 139 11.27 15.72 -8.88
C ASP A 139 10.37 15.61 -10.12
N ASN A 140 9.06 15.47 -9.90
CA ASN A 140 8.05 15.37 -10.95
C ASN A 140 7.20 16.65 -10.98
N LEU A 141 7.27 17.40 -12.07
CA LEU A 141 6.54 18.66 -12.29
C LEU A 141 5.01 18.49 -12.34
N LEU A 142 4.52 17.26 -12.55
CA LEU A 142 3.08 16.94 -12.58
C LEU A 142 2.51 16.61 -11.19
N LEU A 143 3.36 16.52 -10.16
CA LEU A 143 2.95 16.22 -8.80
C LEU A 143 3.03 17.48 -7.93
N SER A 144 2.07 17.63 -7.02
CA SER A 144 2.17 18.64 -5.97
C SER A 144 3.33 18.32 -5.05
N SER A 145 4.02 19.35 -4.57
CA SER A 145 5.00 19.21 -3.49
C SER A 145 4.37 18.57 -2.25
N VAL A 146 5.15 17.75 -1.55
CA VAL A 146 4.74 17.14 -0.28
C VAL A 146 4.64 18.22 0.80
N ASP A 147 3.61 18.13 1.65
CA ASP A 147 3.43 19.06 2.76
C ASP A 147 4.63 19.00 3.74
N LYS A 148 5.01 20.16 4.30
CA LYS A 148 6.14 20.28 5.22
C LYS A 148 5.96 19.47 6.49
N GLU A 149 4.73 19.32 6.99
CA GLU A 149 4.46 18.51 8.18
C GLU A 149 4.71 17.01 7.91
N LEU A 150 4.38 16.53 6.70
CA LEU A 150 4.66 15.16 6.29
C LEU A 150 6.16 14.91 6.13
N LEU A 151 6.88 15.85 5.51
CA LEU A 151 8.34 15.80 5.42
C LEU A 151 8.98 15.79 6.82
N THR A 152 8.49 16.64 7.73
CA THR A 152 8.95 16.67 9.12
C THR A 152 8.70 15.33 9.81
N ALA A 153 7.52 14.73 9.62
CA ALA A 153 7.21 13.42 10.19
C ALA A 153 8.14 12.32 9.67
N GLN A 154 8.42 12.30 8.36
CA GLN A 154 9.37 11.38 7.74
C GLN A 154 10.80 11.59 8.25
N HIS A 155 11.24 12.83 8.41
CA HIS A 155 12.56 13.16 8.96
C HIS A 155 12.75 12.62 10.38
N ARG A 156 11.75 12.74 11.26
CA ARG A 156 11.81 12.15 12.61
C ARG A 156 11.98 10.63 12.58
N VAL A 157 11.35 9.94 11.63
CA VAL A 157 11.51 8.49 11.47
C VAL A 157 12.93 8.15 11.02
N ALA A 158 13.47 8.90 10.06
CA ALA A 158 14.84 8.73 9.60
C ALA A 158 15.85 8.95 10.74
N GLU A 159 15.72 10.04 11.52
CA GLU A 159 16.57 10.32 12.69
C GLU A 159 16.46 9.22 13.76
N TYR A 160 15.24 8.74 14.02
CA TYR A 160 15.03 7.64 14.97
C TYR A 160 15.74 6.36 14.51
N LEU A 161 15.59 5.97 13.24
CA LEU A 161 16.24 4.78 12.68
C LEU A 161 17.77 4.91 12.73
N GLU A 162 18.32 6.09 12.43
CA GLU A 162 19.75 6.35 12.59
C GLU A 162 20.20 6.23 14.05
N SER A 163 19.42 6.77 14.99
CA SER A 163 19.73 6.73 16.43
C SER A 163 19.79 5.32 17.02
N ILE A 164 19.04 4.36 16.44
CA ILE A 164 19.07 2.96 16.87
C ILE A 164 20.12 2.11 16.12
N GLY A 165 20.83 2.71 15.15
CA GLY A 165 22.00 2.11 14.49
C GLY A 165 21.82 1.77 13.02
N CYS A 166 20.70 2.13 12.37
CA CYS A 166 20.54 1.92 10.92
C CYS A 166 21.45 2.86 10.11
N GLN A 167 21.86 2.41 8.91
CA GLN A 167 22.52 3.30 7.95
C GLN A 167 21.47 4.06 7.14
N VAL A 168 21.20 5.32 7.51
CA VAL A 168 20.26 6.16 6.78
C VAL A 168 20.98 6.93 5.67
N LYS A 169 20.47 6.85 4.43
CA LYS A 169 21.00 7.56 3.26
C LYS A 169 19.91 8.41 2.65
N ASN A 170 20.11 9.72 2.64
CA ASN A 170 19.28 10.62 1.84
C ASN A 170 19.67 10.43 0.37
N VAL A 171 18.72 10.00 -0.46
CA VAL A 171 18.96 9.71 -1.87
C VAL A 171 17.93 10.40 -2.75
N THR A 172 18.40 10.91 -3.88
CA THR A 172 17.56 11.34 -5.00
C THR A 172 17.60 10.24 -6.05
N ILE A 173 16.44 9.83 -6.53
CA ILE A 173 16.31 8.83 -7.61
C ILE A 173 15.66 9.57 -8.79
N PRO A 174 16.45 10.16 -9.71
CA PRO A 174 15.92 10.98 -10.80
C PRO A 174 14.85 10.27 -11.64
N GLU A 175 14.95 8.95 -11.79
CA GLU A 175 14.02 8.13 -12.56
C GLU A 175 12.62 8.06 -11.94
N MET A 176 12.48 8.36 -10.63
CA MET A 176 11.15 8.41 -9.98
C MET A 176 10.24 9.48 -10.56
N ARG A 177 10.78 10.49 -11.26
CA ARG A 177 9.95 11.45 -11.99
C ARG A 177 9.09 10.80 -13.07
N HIS A 178 9.50 9.63 -13.56
CA HIS A 178 8.77 8.84 -14.57
C HIS A 178 7.89 7.75 -13.94
N ALA A 179 7.71 7.71 -12.62
CA ALA A 179 6.98 6.63 -11.95
C ALA A 179 5.54 6.45 -12.47
N LEU A 180 4.84 7.56 -12.76
CA LEU A 180 3.49 7.50 -13.33
C LEU A 180 3.50 7.01 -14.78
N ASP A 181 4.49 7.42 -15.57
CA ASP A 181 4.66 6.98 -16.96
C ASP A 181 4.91 5.47 -17.00
N PHE A 182 5.82 4.97 -16.15
CA PHE A 182 6.12 3.56 -16.02
C PHE A 182 4.90 2.78 -15.56
N TRP A 183 4.20 3.25 -14.51
CA TRP A 183 2.98 2.58 -14.06
C TRP A 183 1.93 2.51 -15.16
N THR A 184 1.69 3.62 -15.88
CA THR A 184 0.71 3.68 -16.97
C THR A 184 1.08 2.74 -18.12
N ALA A 185 2.36 2.74 -18.52
CA ALA A 185 2.86 1.84 -19.56
C ALA A 185 2.72 0.37 -19.17
N MET A 186 3.07 0.01 -17.92
CA MET A 186 2.92 -1.36 -17.44
C MET A 186 1.45 -1.79 -17.38
N MET A 187 0.54 -0.91 -16.93
CA MET A 187 -0.90 -1.20 -16.95
C MET A 187 -1.43 -1.37 -18.36
N SER A 188 -0.97 -0.56 -19.32
CA SER A 188 -1.37 -0.69 -20.72
C SER A 188 -0.84 -1.96 -21.39
N LEU A 189 0.39 -2.38 -21.08
CA LEU A 189 0.99 -3.58 -21.65
C LEU A 189 0.38 -4.86 -21.06
N ALA A 190 -0.05 -4.80 -19.81
CA ALA A 190 -0.59 -5.95 -19.10
C ALA A 190 -2.08 -6.20 -19.43
N ASN A 191 -2.77 -5.20 -20.01
CA ASN A 191 -4.16 -5.32 -20.46
C ASN A 191 -4.22 -5.70 -21.96
N ASN A 192 -4.62 -6.93 -22.25
CA ASN A 192 -5.13 -7.31 -23.58
C ASN A 192 -6.64 -7.04 -23.73
N GLU A 193 -7.30 -6.56 -22.66
CA GLU A 193 -8.72 -6.18 -22.62
C GLU A 193 -8.82 -4.85 -21.85
N PRO A 194 -9.60 -3.85 -22.30
CA PRO A 194 -9.69 -2.56 -21.61
C PRO A 194 -10.48 -2.66 -20.28
N PHE A 195 -10.13 -1.80 -19.32
CA PHE A 195 -10.90 -1.57 -18.08
C PHE A 195 -12.23 -0.88 -18.36
#